data_AF-A0A9E2NDL1-F1
#
_entry.id   AF-A0A9E2NDL1-F1
#
_cell.length_a   1.000
_cell.length_b   1.000
_cell.length_c   1.000
_cell.angle_alpha   90.00
_cell.angle_beta   90.00
_cell.angle_gamma   90.00
#
_symmetry.space_group_name_H-M   'P 1'
#
loop_
_entity.id
_entity.type
_entity.pdbx_description
1 polymer ?
#
loop_
_entity_poly.entity_id
_entity_poly.type
_entity_poly.pdbx_seq_one_letter_code
_entity_poly.pdbx_strand_id
1 'polypeptide(L)'
;MQDIIQKHGGWTLFKRHMASLYERVCDDKKIKHYFFGVKQEHVVNDQVSFQSFVLPKPNHLYLETPDQHAIAAIRVKPAVMDDVFQAVQREMQLMGVNWRDLARSAHYIMRITEETRARSADTENSFLERDQVNEANLDKLLKKKYVNSKVQENNEIFLNKGGAITYPFWLVLDTPARKLRFVARGYGREGIDVAHVQAVMDKALARYDFMPLVLRKDEQGDHIYCEFTMDYAAMGIPIRMLLSSIKEFSQRFDEVMVLDKDERLINLVRDF
;
A
#
# COMPACT_ATOMS: atom_id res chain seq x y z
N MET A 1 -1.71 4.46 -8.79
CA MET A 1 -0.83 4.04 -9.92
C MET A 1 -1.64 3.86 -11.19
N GLN A 2 -2.77 3.16 -11.13
CA GLN A 2 -3.70 3.01 -12.25
C GLN A 2 -4.13 4.35 -12.87
N ASP A 3 -4.38 5.37 -12.04
CA ASP A 3 -4.65 6.75 -12.47
C ASP A 3 -3.52 7.33 -13.33
N ILE A 4 -2.28 7.21 -12.88
CA ILE A 4 -1.08 7.68 -13.58
C ILE A 4 -0.92 6.92 -14.91
N ILE A 5 -1.06 5.60 -14.88
CA ILE A 5 -0.85 4.76 -16.06
C ILE A 5 -1.91 5.04 -17.11
N GLN A 6 -3.18 5.16 -16.73
CA GLN A 6 -4.25 5.55 -17.65
C GLN A 6 -4.02 6.93 -18.25
N LYS A 7 -3.58 7.89 -17.44
CA LYS A 7 -3.26 9.26 -17.87
C LYS A 7 -2.08 9.35 -18.84
N HIS A 8 -1.11 8.43 -18.74
CA HIS A 8 0.18 8.52 -19.44
C HIS A 8 0.41 7.38 -20.46
N GLY A 9 -0.64 6.94 -21.17
CA GLY A 9 -0.51 6.06 -22.34
C GLY A 9 -0.76 4.56 -22.08
N GLY A 10 -1.25 4.21 -20.90
CA GLY A 10 -1.76 2.88 -20.58
C GLY A 10 -0.70 1.81 -20.34
N TRP A 11 -1.18 0.59 -20.06
CA TRP A 11 -0.34 -0.53 -19.64
C TRP A 11 0.68 -1.00 -20.68
N THR A 12 0.34 -0.95 -21.97
CA THR A 12 1.24 -1.39 -23.04
C THR A 12 2.49 -0.52 -23.10
N LEU A 13 2.31 0.80 -23.07
CA LEU A 13 3.42 1.75 -23.06
C LEU A 13 4.24 1.60 -21.78
N PHE A 14 3.57 1.53 -20.63
CA PHE A 14 4.21 1.36 -19.34
C PHE A 14 5.10 0.11 -19.27
N LYS A 15 4.60 -1.05 -19.72
CA LYS A 15 5.38 -2.30 -19.74
C LYS A 15 6.65 -2.19 -20.59
N ARG A 16 6.59 -1.50 -21.73
CA ARG A 16 7.76 -1.25 -22.58
C ARG A 16 8.82 -0.41 -21.87
N HIS A 17 8.40 0.63 -21.14
CA HIS A 17 9.32 1.44 -20.35
C HIS A 17 9.90 0.68 -19.16
N MET A 18 9.12 -0.19 -18.50
CA MET A 18 9.64 -1.07 -17.45
C MET A 18 10.69 -2.06 -17.99
N ALA A 19 10.49 -2.58 -19.20
CA ALA A 19 11.47 -3.42 -19.88
C ALA A 19 12.77 -2.63 -20.19
N SER A 20 12.65 -1.40 -20.71
CA SER A 20 13.81 -0.54 -20.98
C SER A 20 14.55 -0.13 -19.70
N LEU A 21 13.83 0.15 -18.62
CA LEU A 21 14.44 0.43 -17.31
C LEU A 21 15.33 -0.74 -16.86
N TYR A 22 14.81 -1.97 -16.94
CA TYR A 22 15.56 -3.16 -16.56
C TYR A 22 16.87 -3.28 -17.35
N GLU A 23 16.80 -3.13 -18.68
CA GLU A 23 17.97 -3.19 -19.56
C GLU A 23 19.00 -2.11 -19.19
N ARG A 24 18.56 -0.86 -19.00
CA ARG A 24 19.45 0.24 -18.62
C ARG A 24 20.15 0.02 -17.29
N VAL A 25 19.43 -0.49 -16.29
CA VAL A 25 20.03 -0.79 -14.99
C VAL A 25 21.06 -1.91 -15.14
N CYS A 26 20.77 -2.96 -15.91
CA CYS A 26 21.68 -4.08 -16.16
C CYS A 26 22.93 -3.68 -16.95
N ASP A 27 22.82 -2.70 -17.86
CA ASP A 27 23.94 -2.19 -18.66
C ASP A 27 24.83 -1.20 -17.90
N ASP A 28 24.30 -0.53 -16.86
CA ASP A 28 25.07 0.40 -16.05
C ASP A 28 25.94 -0.35 -15.02
N LYS A 29 27.26 -0.25 -15.20
CA LYS A 29 28.26 -0.89 -14.34
C LYS A 29 28.12 -0.54 -12.85
N LYS A 30 27.58 0.63 -12.51
CA LYS A 30 27.41 1.08 -11.11
C LYS A 30 26.23 0.41 -10.43
N ILE A 31 25.13 0.18 -11.15
CA ILE A 31 23.85 -0.24 -10.57
C ILE A 31 23.34 -1.61 -11.07
N LYS A 32 24.02 -2.27 -12.01
CA LYS A 32 23.67 -3.60 -12.54
C LYS A 32 23.42 -4.68 -11.50
N HIS A 33 24.08 -4.58 -10.35
CA HIS A 33 23.91 -5.54 -9.26
C HIS A 33 22.54 -5.45 -8.60
N TYR A 34 21.77 -4.38 -8.87
CA TYR A 34 20.42 -4.22 -8.38
C TYR A 34 19.50 -5.34 -8.88
N PHE A 35 19.58 -5.71 -10.16
CA PHE A 35 18.78 -6.81 -10.75
C PHE A 35 19.51 -8.16 -10.79
N PHE A 36 20.57 -8.35 -10.02
CA PHE A 36 21.30 -9.62 -10.02
C PHE A 36 20.39 -10.78 -9.61
N GLY A 37 20.24 -11.77 -10.50
CA GLY A 37 19.36 -12.93 -10.29
C GLY A 37 17.85 -12.67 -10.49
N VAL A 38 17.45 -11.45 -10.87
CA VAL A 38 16.05 -11.09 -11.11
C VAL A 38 15.74 -11.15 -12.61
N LYS A 39 14.66 -11.81 -13.02
CA LYS A 39 14.25 -11.87 -14.43
C LYS A 39 13.46 -10.61 -14.83
N GLN A 40 13.74 -10.06 -16.01
CA GLN A 40 13.03 -8.90 -16.58
C GLN A 40 11.51 -9.10 -16.60
N GLU A 41 11.05 -10.28 -17.02
CA GLU A 41 9.63 -10.62 -17.08
C GLU A 41 8.93 -10.42 -15.73
N HIS A 42 9.57 -10.81 -14.62
CA HIS A 42 9.02 -10.62 -13.28
C HIS A 42 8.94 -9.12 -12.93
N VAL A 43 9.97 -8.34 -13.25
CA VAL A 43 9.97 -6.88 -13.00
C VAL A 43 8.83 -6.20 -13.75
N VAL A 44 8.48 -6.65 -14.96
CA VAL A 44 7.38 -6.07 -15.74
C VAL A 44 6.00 -6.58 -15.25
N ASN A 45 5.84 -7.88 -15.04
CA ASN A 45 4.56 -8.50 -14.70
C ASN A 45 4.11 -8.18 -13.26
N ASP A 46 5.05 -8.06 -12.33
CA ASP A 46 4.76 -7.74 -10.94
C ASP A 46 4.21 -6.30 -10.80
N GLN A 47 4.65 -5.36 -11.64
CA GLN A 47 4.12 -3.99 -11.64
C GLN A 47 2.61 -3.94 -11.89
N VAL A 48 2.12 -4.83 -12.75
CA VAL A 48 0.67 -4.94 -13.03
C VAL A 48 -0.04 -5.67 -11.89
N SER A 49 0.59 -6.74 -11.40
CA SER A 49 -0.04 -7.64 -10.44
C SER A 49 -0.12 -7.06 -9.03
N PHE A 50 0.84 -6.21 -8.66
CA PHE A 50 1.00 -5.72 -7.29
C PHE A 50 0.71 -4.24 -7.10
N GLN A 51 0.41 -3.48 -8.18
CA GLN A 51 0.14 -2.05 -8.07
C GLN A 51 -0.96 -1.68 -7.06
N SER A 52 -1.99 -2.52 -6.90
CA SER A 52 -3.07 -2.25 -5.95
C SER A 52 -2.64 -2.38 -4.49
N PHE A 53 -1.49 -2.99 -4.20
CA PHE A 53 -0.95 -3.09 -2.84
C PHE A 53 -0.16 -1.84 -2.44
N VAL A 54 0.12 -0.93 -3.36
CA VAL A 54 0.85 0.31 -3.04
C VAL A 54 -0.14 1.40 -2.65
N LEU A 55 -0.11 1.80 -1.38
CA LEU A 55 -0.98 2.86 -0.87
C LEU A 55 -0.47 4.25 -1.29
N PRO A 56 -1.36 5.20 -1.55
CA PRO A 56 -1.00 6.61 -1.61
C PRO A 56 -0.50 7.12 -0.25
N LYS A 57 0.43 8.06 -0.30
CA LYS A 57 1.01 8.71 0.88
C LYS A 57 1.11 10.23 0.66
N PRO A 58 1.32 11.02 1.73
CA PRO A 58 1.48 12.46 1.61
C PRO A 58 2.60 12.87 0.64
N ASN A 59 2.37 13.96 -0.10
CA ASN A 59 3.26 14.38 -1.20
C ASN A 59 4.72 14.58 -0.78
N HIS A 60 4.97 15.11 0.41
CA HIS A 60 6.32 15.33 0.92
C HIS A 60 7.12 14.02 1.07
N LEU A 61 6.46 12.89 1.36
CA LEU A 61 7.13 11.58 1.47
C LEU A 61 7.54 10.98 0.12
N TYR A 62 7.12 11.56 -1.01
CA TYR A 62 7.59 11.16 -2.33
C TYR A 62 8.91 11.84 -2.72
N LEU A 63 9.34 12.86 -1.98
CA LEU A 63 10.57 13.62 -2.27
C LEU A 63 11.84 12.89 -1.80
N GLU A 64 11.70 11.96 -0.87
CA GLU A 64 12.79 11.14 -0.32
C GLU A 64 13.02 9.89 -1.16
N THR A 65 14.20 9.28 -1.06
CA THR A 65 14.46 7.97 -1.68
C THR A 65 13.61 6.89 -1.00
N PRO A 66 12.94 5.98 -1.75
CA PRO A 66 12.17 4.89 -1.15
C PRO A 66 13.02 3.97 -0.26
N ASP A 67 12.41 3.48 0.82
CA ASP A 67 13.03 2.48 1.68
C ASP A 67 13.29 1.15 0.94
N GLN A 68 14.36 0.47 1.34
CA GLN A 68 14.64 -0.90 0.89
C GLN A 68 13.94 -1.91 1.80
N HIS A 69 13.10 -2.76 1.22
CA HIS A 69 12.34 -3.78 1.96
C HIS A 69 12.96 -5.18 1.85
N ALA A 70 14.00 -5.32 1.05
CA ALA A 70 14.76 -6.55 0.92
C ALA A 70 15.48 -6.93 2.23
N ILE A 71 15.80 -8.23 2.39
CA ILE A 71 16.61 -8.72 3.52
C ILE A 71 18.00 -8.08 3.51
N ALA A 72 18.60 -7.91 4.69
CA ALA A 72 19.86 -7.19 4.85
C ALA A 72 20.98 -7.69 3.93
N ALA A 73 21.05 -9.01 3.70
CA ALA A 73 22.06 -9.66 2.86
C ALA A 73 22.06 -9.20 1.40
N ILE A 74 20.92 -8.75 0.89
CA ILE A 74 20.80 -8.26 -0.50
C ILE A 74 20.57 -6.76 -0.57
N ARG A 75 20.54 -6.01 0.53
CA ARG A 75 20.38 -4.54 0.43
C ARG A 75 21.55 -3.93 -0.31
N VAL A 76 21.25 -2.96 -1.18
CA VAL A 76 22.27 -2.16 -1.86
C VAL A 76 22.66 -0.95 -1.01
N LYS A 77 23.82 -0.38 -1.28
CA LYS A 77 24.25 0.87 -0.62
C LYS A 77 23.28 2.01 -0.95
N PRO A 78 23.07 2.99 -0.05
CA PRO A 78 22.18 4.13 -0.31
C PRO A 78 22.44 4.82 -1.66
N ALA A 79 23.70 5.11 -2.00
CA ALA A 79 24.06 5.70 -3.28
C ALA A 79 23.61 4.89 -4.51
N VAL A 80 23.63 3.56 -4.43
CA VAL A 80 23.12 2.69 -5.51
C VAL A 80 21.61 2.78 -5.61
N MET A 81 20.91 2.85 -4.46
CA MET A 81 19.46 3.03 -4.42
C MET A 81 19.05 4.37 -5.03
N ASP A 82 19.77 5.44 -4.72
CA ASP A 82 19.55 6.77 -5.29
C ASP A 82 19.75 6.77 -6.81
N ASP A 83 20.82 6.14 -7.30
CA ASP A 83 21.11 6.03 -8.74
C ASP A 83 20.01 5.23 -9.47
N VAL A 84 19.52 4.13 -8.87
CA VAL A 84 18.40 3.35 -9.43
C VAL A 84 17.11 4.18 -9.43
N PHE A 85 16.81 4.89 -8.34
CA PHE A 85 15.63 5.74 -8.25
C PHE A 85 15.65 6.84 -9.31
N GLN A 86 16.81 7.45 -9.56
CA GLN A 86 17.00 8.40 -10.67
C GLN A 86 16.80 7.75 -12.03
N ALA A 87 17.25 6.51 -12.24
CA ALA A 87 17.00 5.78 -13.47
C ALA A 87 15.49 5.57 -13.71
N VAL A 88 14.73 5.22 -12.67
CA VAL A 88 13.26 5.12 -12.75
C VAL A 88 12.63 6.45 -13.12
N GLN A 89 13.05 7.55 -12.47
CA GLN A 89 12.53 8.89 -12.79
C GLN A 89 12.82 9.28 -14.24
N ARG A 90 14.04 9.05 -14.73
CA ARG A 90 14.38 9.32 -16.14
C ARG A 90 13.52 8.51 -17.09
N GLU A 91 13.26 7.25 -16.78
CA GLU A 91 12.41 6.41 -17.63
C GLU A 91 10.95 6.90 -17.66
N MET A 92 10.42 7.33 -16.52
CA MET A 92 9.08 7.91 -16.45
C MET A 92 8.98 9.25 -17.18
N GLN A 93 10.03 10.07 -17.15
CA GLN A 93 10.11 11.28 -17.96
C GLN A 93 10.09 10.97 -19.46
N LEU A 94 10.81 9.94 -19.90
CA LEU A 94 10.81 9.49 -21.30
C LEU A 94 9.45 8.94 -21.74
N MET A 95 8.70 8.34 -20.82
CA MET A 95 7.31 7.94 -21.05
C MET A 95 6.35 9.14 -21.18
N GLY A 96 6.76 10.34 -20.79
CA GLY A 96 5.93 11.54 -20.79
C GLY A 96 5.11 11.73 -19.50
N VAL A 97 5.55 11.14 -18.38
CA VAL A 97 4.94 11.39 -17.07
C VAL A 97 5.15 12.84 -16.66
N ASN A 98 4.09 13.50 -16.21
CA ASN A 98 4.17 14.89 -15.78
C ASN A 98 5.08 15.03 -14.55
N TRP A 99 5.84 16.13 -14.46
CA TRP A 99 6.74 16.38 -13.33
C TRP A 99 6.05 16.30 -11.95
N ARG A 100 4.76 16.65 -11.86
CA ARG A 100 3.96 16.55 -10.62
C ARG A 100 3.70 15.10 -10.19
N ASP A 101 3.60 14.19 -11.16
CA ASP A 101 3.35 12.77 -10.93
C ASP A 101 4.63 11.95 -10.86
N LEU A 102 5.77 12.52 -11.26
CA LEU A 102 7.03 11.80 -11.45
C LEU A 102 7.53 11.11 -10.19
N ALA A 103 7.63 11.86 -9.09
CA ALA A 103 8.13 11.34 -7.82
C ALA A 103 7.22 10.22 -7.27
N ARG A 104 5.90 10.45 -7.33
CA ARG A 104 4.88 9.47 -6.93
C ARG A 104 4.95 8.19 -7.78
N SER A 105 5.07 8.34 -9.10
CA SER A 105 5.21 7.21 -10.04
C SER A 105 6.46 6.38 -9.73
N ALA A 106 7.59 7.05 -9.55
CA ALA A 106 8.86 6.39 -9.27
C ALA A 106 8.82 5.63 -7.93
N HIS A 107 8.22 6.21 -6.87
CA HIS A 107 8.02 5.52 -5.60
C HIS A 107 7.20 4.23 -5.75
N TYR A 108 6.09 4.30 -6.50
CA TYR A 108 5.25 3.13 -6.72
C TYR A 108 6.00 2.03 -7.49
N ILE A 109 6.75 2.42 -8.52
CA ILE A 109 7.57 1.47 -9.30
C ILE A 109 8.63 0.83 -8.41
N MET A 110 9.37 1.65 -7.65
CA MET A 110 10.41 1.17 -6.75
C MET A 110 9.86 0.23 -5.68
N ARG A 111 8.69 0.55 -5.11
CA ARG A 111 8.05 -0.29 -4.09
C ARG A 111 7.83 -1.72 -4.59
N ILE A 112 7.31 -1.86 -5.81
CA ILE A 112 7.02 -3.16 -6.41
C ILE A 112 8.30 -3.84 -6.89
N THR A 113 9.24 -3.06 -7.44
CA THR A 113 10.54 -3.58 -7.92
C THR A 113 11.38 -4.14 -6.77
N GLU A 114 11.39 -3.47 -5.62
CA GLU A 114 12.00 -3.98 -4.39
C GLU A 114 11.34 -5.28 -3.92
N GLU A 115 10.02 -5.42 -4.03
CA GLU A 115 9.35 -6.69 -3.70
C GLU A 115 9.74 -7.81 -4.66
N THR A 116 9.74 -7.56 -5.98
CA THR A 116 10.20 -8.51 -7.00
C THR A 116 11.61 -9.01 -6.72
N ARG A 117 12.49 -8.06 -6.39
CA ARG A 117 13.90 -8.32 -6.08
C ARG A 117 14.05 -9.12 -4.80
N ALA A 118 13.37 -8.71 -3.73
CA ALA A 118 13.42 -9.39 -2.45
C ALA A 118 12.90 -10.84 -2.57
N ARG A 119 11.79 -11.04 -3.29
CA ARG A 119 11.21 -12.35 -3.57
C ARG A 119 12.17 -13.29 -4.29
N SER A 120 12.98 -12.77 -5.20
CA SER A 120 13.95 -13.59 -5.96
C SER A 120 15.08 -14.15 -5.08
N ALA A 121 15.27 -13.60 -3.87
CA ALA A 121 16.29 -14.04 -2.92
C ALA A 121 15.72 -14.70 -1.65
N ASP A 122 14.40 -14.81 -1.54
CA ASP A 122 13.77 -15.42 -0.37
C ASP A 122 13.95 -16.94 -0.37
N THR A 123 14.23 -17.50 0.80
CA THR A 123 14.27 -18.95 1.03
C THR A 123 12.94 -19.51 1.53
N GLU A 124 12.11 -18.66 2.14
CA GLU A 124 10.74 -18.99 2.54
C GLU A 124 9.74 -18.42 1.54
N ASN A 125 8.56 -19.05 1.47
CA ASN A 125 7.48 -18.50 0.67
C ASN A 125 7.05 -17.12 1.22
N SER A 126 7.32 -16.07 0.45
CA SER A 126 6.95 -14.67 0.74
C SER A 126 5.61 -14.27 0.10
N PHE A 127 4.84 -15.28 -0.30
CA PHE A 127 3.67 -15.12 -1.14
C PHE A 127 2.53 -16.02 -0.69
N LEU A 128 1.31 -15.49 -0.64
CA LEU A 128 0.10 -16.29 -0.43
C LEU A 128 -0.57 -16.49 -1.78
N GLU A 129 -0.59 -17.73 -2.24
CA GLU A 129 -1.17 -18.10 -3.53
C GLU A 129 -2.66 -17.76 -3.57
N ARG A 130 -3.14 -17.31 -4.74
CA ARG A 130 -4.52 -16.83 -4.95
C ARG A 130 -5.60 -17.83 -4.47
N ASP A 131 -5.36 -19.12 -4.66
CA ASP A 131 -6.32 -20.19 -4.34
C ASP A 131 -6.24 -20.60 -2.86
N GLN A 132 -5.23 -20.09 -2.14
CA GLN A 132 -5.07 -20.27 -0.70
C GLN A 132 -5.61 -19.07 0.11
N VAL A 133 -6.07 -18.01 -0.56
CA VAL A 133 -6.62 -16.84 0.12
C VAL A 133 -8.00 -17.17 0.70
N ASN A 134 -8.05 -17.23 2.02
CA ASN A 134 -9.26 -17.28 2.84
C ASN A 134 -8.96 -16.70 4.22
N GLU A 135 -10.00 -16.51 5.03
CA GLU A 135 -9.94 -15.84 6.33
C GLU A 135 -8.99 -16.56 7.29
N ALA A 136 -9.07 -17.88 7.34
CA ALA A 136 -8.27 -18.70 8.25
C ALA A 136 -6.77 -18.68 7.89
N ASN A 137 -6.45 -18.78 6.61
CA ASN A 137 -5.07 -18.73 6.12
C ASN A 137 -4.48 -17.33 6.29
N LEU A 138 -5.26 -16.27 6.05
CA LEU A 138 -4.82 -14.89 6.24
C LEU A 138 -4.60 -14.59 7.73
N ASP A 139 -5.51 -14.98 8.62
CA ASP A 139 -5.34 -14.84 10.07
C ASP A 139 -4.12 -15.59 10.58
N LYS A 140 -3.91 -16.84 10.15
CA LYS A 140 -2.72 -17.63 10.51
C LYS A 140 -1.43 -16.96 10.04
N LEU A 141 -1.43 -16.41 8.82
CA LEU A 141 -0.30 -15.70 8.23
C LEU A 141 0.02 -14.42 9.02
N LEU A 142 -0.99 -13.63 9.34
CA LEU A 142 -0.86 -12.41 10.13
C LEU A 142 -0.29 -12.70 11.52
N LYS A 143 -0.83 -13.70 12.22
CA LYS A 143 -0.31 -14.15 13.52
C LYS A 143 1.13 -14.65 13.45
N LYS A 144 1.49 -15.41 12.41
CA LYS A 144 2.89 -15.84 12.16
C LYS A 144 3.84 -14.63 12.00
N LYS A 145 3.32 -13.50 11.54
CA LYS A 145 4.05 -12.23 11.36
C LYS A 145 3.82 -11.25 12.51
N TYR A 146 3.38 -11.74 13.67
CA TYR A 146 3.17 -10.96 14.90
C TYR A 146 2.13 -9.84 14.78
N VAL A 147 1.19 -9.98 13.85
CA VAL A 147 0.00 -9.13 13.75
C VAL A 147 -1.12 -9.75 14.57
N ASN A 148 -1.68 -8.98 15.50
CA ASN A 148 -2.79 -9.42 16.33
C ASN A 148 -4.11 -9.34 15.54
N SER A 149 -4.57 -10.47 15.01
CA SER A 149 -5.80 -10.58 14.23
C SER A 149 -6.84 -11.48 14.89
N LYS A 150 -8.11 -11.18 14.65
CA LYS A 150 -9.26 -11.99 15.08
C LYS A 150 -10.27 -12.09 13.94
N VAL A 151 -10.53 -13.31 13.47
CA VAL A 151 -11.63 -13.59 12.53
C VAL A 151 -12.96 -13.27 13.21
N GLN A 152 -13.82 -12.56 12.50
CA GLN A 152 -15.18 -12.20 12.91
C GLN A 152 -16.21 -12.90 12.00
N GLU A 153 -17.48 -12.80 12.38
CA GLU A 153 -18.60 -13.23 11.54
C GLU A 153 -18.68 -12.32 10.30
N ASN A 154 -19.03 -12.86 9.11
CA ASN A 154 -19.13 -12.15 7.82
C ASN A 154 -17.83 -11.94 7.01
N ASN A 155 -16.85 -12.86 7.05
CA ASN A 155 -15.62 -12.79 6.25
C ASN A 155 -14.74 -11.57 6.54
N GLU A 156 -14.85 -11.05 7.76
CA GLU A 156 -14.02 -9.95 8.26
C GLU A 156 -12.94 -10.47 9.21
N ILE A 157 -11.74 -9.90 9.13
CA ILE A 157 -10.67 -10.12 10.10
C ILE A 157 -10.36 -8.78 10.74
N PHE A 158 -10.62 -8.67 12.04
CA PHE A 158 -10.28 -7.49 12.81
C PHE A 158 -8.80 -7.50 13.17
N LEU A 159 -8.12 -6.39 12.92
CA LEU A 159 -6.73 -6.17 13.29
C LEU A 159 -6.69 -5.25 14.51
N ASN A 160 -6.20 -5.80 15.63
CA ASN A 160 -6.05 -5.06 16.88
C ASN A 160 -4.84 -4.15 16.83
N LYS A 161 -4.89 -3.08 17.64
CA LYS A 161 -3.72 -2.27 17.97
C LYS A 161 -2.60 -3.15 18.55
N GLY A 162 -1.37 -2.91 18.11
CA GLY A 162 -0.20 -3.64 18.58
C GLY A 162 0.83 -3.89 17.48
N GLY A 163 2.10 -3.97 17.87
CA GLY A 163 3.21 -4.12 16.93
C GLY A 163 3.26 -2.95 15.94
N ALA A 164 2.99 -3.24 14.66
CA ALA A 164 3.03 -2.26 13.58
C ALA A 164 1.67 -1.57 13.30
N ILE A 165 0.60 -1.91 14.04
CA ILE A 165 -0.75 -1.35 13.84
C ILE A 165 -0.99 -0.23 14.85
N THR A 166 -1.16 0.99 14.34
CA THR A 166 -1.38 2.22 15.12
C THR A 166 -2.86 2.42 15.45
N TYR A 167 -3.74 2.27 14.46
CA TYR A 167 -5.19 2.29 14.57
C TYR A 167 -5.79 0.94 14.15
N PRO A 168 -6.74 0.36 14.92
CA PRO A 168 -7.36 -0.91 14.59
C PRO A 168 -8.35 -0.78 13.42
N PHE A 169 -8.43 -1.81 12.58
CA PHE A 169 -9.27 -1.79 11.37
C PHE A 169 -9.58 -3.21 10.89
N TRP A 170 -10.43 -3.33 9.87
CA TRP A 170 -10.91 -4.61 9.36
C TRP A 170 -10.29 -4.94 8.00
N LEU A 171 -9.98 -6.22 7.81
CA LEU A 171 -9.75 -6.82 6.50
C LEU A 171 -11.01 -7.53 6.06
N VAL A 172 -11.55 -7.20 4.89
CA VAL A 172 -12.74 -7.85 4.34
C VAL A 172 -12.36 -8.57 3.06
N LEU A 173 -12.62 -9.87 2.99
CA LEU A 173 -12.35 -10.69 1.82
C LEU A 173 -13.59 -10.81 0.93
N ASP A 174 -13.41 -10.52 -0.36
CA ASP A 174 -14.33 -10.92 -1.43
C ASP A 174 -13.62 -11.98 -2.27
N THR A 175 -13.75 -13.22 -1.84
CA THR A 175 -13.09 -14.38 -2.48
C THR A 175 -13.55 -14.60 -3.93
N PRO A 176 -14.85 -14.49 -4.26
CA PRO A 176 -15.30 -14.56 -5.66
C PRO A 176 -14.68 -13.49 -6.56
N ALA A 177 -14.61 -12.24 -6.11
CA ALA A 177 -14.01 -11.15 -6.90
C ALA A 177 -12.48 -11.09 -6.78
N ARG A 178 -11.88 -11.93 -5.92
CA ARG A 178 -10.46 -11.93 -5.56
C ARG A 178 -9.96 -10.57 -5.10
N LYS A 179 -10.75 -9.92 -4.24
CA LYS A 179 -10.43 -8.61 -3.64
C LYS A 179 -10.23 -8.72 -2.14
N LEU A 180 -9.28 -7.95 -1.65
CA LEU A 180 -9.04 -7.74 -0.23
C LEU A 180 -9.26 -6.25 0.06
N ARG A 181 -10.12 -5.93 1.02
CA ARG A 181 -10.42 -4.56 1.39
C ARG A 181 -9.93 -4.25 2.78
N PHE A 182 -9.28 -3.11 2.95
CA PHE A 182 -9.03 -2.51 4.25
C PHE A 182 -10.16 -1.55 4.55
N VAL A 183 -10.80 -1.70 5.70
CA VAL A 183 -11.92 -0.86 6.11
C VAL A 183 -11.61 -0.29 7.48
N ALA A 184 -11.59 1.03 7.61
CA ALA A 184 -11.48 1.73 8.88
C ALA A 184 -12.71 2.60 9.11
N ARG A 185 -13.13 2.67 10.38
CA ARG A 185 -14.32 3.41 10.82
C ARG A 185 -13.97 4.26 12.04
N GLY A 186 -14.44 5.50 12.03
CA GLY A 186 -14.36 6.44 13.16
C GLY A 186 -15.76 6.97 13.46
N TYR A 187 -16.43 6.35 14.43
CA TYR A 187 -17.81 6.66 14.82
C TYR A 187 -17.89 7.97 15.59
N GLY A 188 -18.94 8.76 15.40
CA GLY A 188 -19.25 9.88 16.31
C GLY A 188 -19.67 9.37 17.69
N ARG A 189 -19.34 10.11 18.76
CA ARG A 189 -19.89 9.80 20.09
C ARG A 189 -21.39 10.09 20.14
N GLU A 190 -22.08 9.47 21.08
CA GLU A 190 -23.52 9.65 21.28
C GLU A 190 -23.89 11.13 21.47
N GLY A 191 -24.91 11.60 20.73
CA GLY A 191 -25.39 12.98 20.81
C GLY A 191 -24.62 14.01 19.96
N ILE A 192 -23.61 13.59 19.20
CA ILE A 192 -22.85 14.50 18.32
C ILE A 192 -23.56 14.70 16.99
N ASP A 193 -23.74 15.96 16.62
CA ASP A 193 -24.27 16.34 15.32
C ASP A 193 -23.31 15.93 14.18
N VAL A 194 -23.90 15.38 13.12
CA VAL A 194 -23.24 14.95 11.89
C VAL A 194 -22.37 16.05 11.29
N ALA A 195 -22.79 17.31 11.43
CA ALA A 195 -22.00 18.47 10.98
C ALA A 195 -20.59 18.51 11.62
N HIS A 196 -20.44 18.04 12.86
CA HIS A 196 -19.14 17.98 13.50
C HIS A 196 -18.27 16.83 12.97
N VAL A 197 -18.86 15.66 12.70
CA VAL A 197 -18.15 14.53 12.07
C VAL A 197 -17.69 14.93 10.66
N GLN A 198 -18.56 15.60 9.91
CA GLN A 198 -18.24 16.18 8.61
C GLN A 198 -17.08 17.18 8.71
N ALA A 199 -17.08 18.09 9.70
CA ALA A 199 -16.01 19.07 9.87
C ALA A 199 -14.63 18.42 10.16
N VAL A 200 -14.59 17.29 10.87
CA VAL A 200 -13.36 16.51 11.06
C VAL A 200 -12.92 15.88 9.73
N MET A 201 -13.85 15.29 8.98
CA MET A 201 -13.56 14.72 7.67
C MET A 201 -13.05 15.77 6.68
N ASP A 202 -13.62 16.97 6.65
CA ASP A 202 -13.20 18.05 5.77
C ASP A 202 -11.78 18.53 6.10
N LYS A 203 -11.45 18.65 7.40
CA LYS A 203 -10.07 18.93 7.85
C LYS A 203 -9.10 17.83 7.43
N ALA A 204 -9.54 16.57 7.51
CA ALA A 204 -8.74 15.43 7.09
C ALA A 204 -8.50 15.44 5.58
N LEU A 205 -9.53 15.65 4.76
CA LEU A 205 -9.41 15.73 3.30
C LEU A 205 -8.55 16.92 2.85
N ALA A 206 -8.56 18.04 3.58
CA ALA A 206 -7.67 19.17 3.29
C ALA A 206 -6.18 18.83 3.48
N ARG A 207 -5.85 17.87 4.36
CA ARG A 207 -4.47 17.44 4.66
C ARG A 207 -4.06 16.14 3.95
N TYR A 208 -5.01 15.25 3.75
CA TYR A 208 -4.88 13.89 3.24
C TYR A 208 -5.85 13.67 2.09
N ASP A 209 -5.74 14.52 1.07
CA ASP A 209 -6.59 14.54 -0.14
C ASP A 209 -6.60 13.23 -0.94
N PHE A 210 -5.59 12.38 -0.74
CA PHE A 210 -5.48 11.06 -1.34
C PHE A 210 -6.29 9.97 -0.63
N MET A 211 -6.78 10.20 0.60
CA MET A 211 -7.55 9.21 1.34
C MET A 211 -9.02 9.23 0.89
N PRO A 212 -9.62 8.06 0.56
CA PRO A 212 -11.02 7.97 0.17
C PRO A 212 -11.94 8.01 1.40
N LEU A 213 -11.94 9.14 2.10
CA LEU A 213 -12.79 9.38 3.26
C LEU A 213 -14.20 9.74 2.82
N VAL A 214 -15.19 9.04 3.35
CA VAL A 214 -16.60 9.33 3.14
C VAL A 214 -17.37 9.24 4.45
N LEU A 215 -18.42 10.04 4.57
CA LEU A 215 -19.34 9.96 5.69
C LEU A 215 -20.37 8.86 5.41
N ARG A 216 -20.59 7.98 6.38
CA ARG A 216 -21.63 6.94 6.33
C ARG A 216 -22.42 6.90 7.62
N LYS A 217 -23.60 6.31 7.55
CA LYS A 217 -24.47 6.04 8.70
C LYS A 217 -24.83 4.57 8.72
N ASP A 218 -24.66 3.94 9.89
CA ASP A 218 -25.13 2.58 10.16
C ASP A 218 -25.90 2.54 11.49
N GLU A 219 -26.17 1.33 12.00
CA GLU A 219 -26.88 1.10 13.26
C GLU A 219 -26.15 1.70 14.49
N GLN A 220 -24.83 1.87 14.42
CA GLN A 220 -24.00 2.42 15.49
C GLN A 220 -23.87 3.94 15.41
N GLY A 221 -24.29 4.55 14.30
CA GLY A 221 -24.37 6.00 14.12
C GLY A 221 -23.60 6.51 12.90
N ASP A 222 -23.43 7.83 12.87
CA ASP A 222 -22.69 8.53 11.82
C ASP A 222 -21.17 8.36 12.04
N HIS A 223 -20.45 8.01 10.98
CA HIS A 223 -19.03 7.69 11.07
C HIS A 223 -18.25 8.09 9.82
N ILE A 224 -16.96 8.39 10.02
CA ILE A 224 -15.99 8.50 8.94
C ILE A 224 -15.62 7.09 8.51
N TYR A 225 -15.79 6.81 7.22
CA TYR A 225 -15.49 5.53 6.60
C TYR A 225 -14.35 5.71 5.59
N CYS A 226 -13.35 4.83 5.68
CA CYS A 226 -12.25 4.76 4.71
C CYS A 226 -12.12 3.33 4.22
N GLU A 227 -12.09 3.14 2.90
CA GLU A 227 -11.88 1.83 2.27
C GLU A 227 -10.73 1.88 1.27
N PHE A 228 -9.87 0.87 1.31
CA PHE A 228 -8.87 0.65 0.28
C PHE A 228 -8.95 -0.79 -0.25
N THR A 229 -9.02 -0.94 -1.57
CA THR A 229 -9.21 -2.25 -2.22
C THR A 229 -7.95 -2.70 -2.94
N MET A 230 -7.51 -3.93 -2.64
CA MET A 230 -6.43 -4.66 -3.29
C MET A 230 -6.97 -5.78 -4.17
N ASP A 231 -6.38 -5.95 -5.34
CA ASP A 231 -6.64 -7.05 -6.25
C ASP A 231 -5.55 -8.10 -6.13
N TYR A 232 -5.93 -9.34 -5.85
CA TYR A 232 -5.01 -10.48 -5.80
C TYR A 232 -5.31 -11.53 -6.89
N ALA A 233 -6.13 -11.21 -7.88
CA ALA A 233 -6.58 -12.15 -8.89
C ALA A 233 -5.46 -12.68 -9.80
N ALA A 234 -4.48 -11.82 -10.11
CA ALA A 234 -3.42 -12.11 -11.06
C ALA A 234 -2.44 -13.17 -10.52
N MET A 235 -1.87 -12.92 -9.35
CA MET A 235 -0.87 -13.81 -8.77
C MET A 235 -1.24 -14.28 -7.35
N GLY A 236 -1.88 -13.45 -6.53
CA GLY A 236 -2.04 -13.71 -5.09
C GLY A 236 -1.55 -12.52 -4.26
N ILE A 237 -1.27 -12.75 -2.98
CA ILE A 237 -0.94 -11.68 -2.03
C ILE A 237 0.56 -11.70 -1.67
N PRO A 238 1.34 -10.68 -2.07
CA PRO A 238 2.72 -10.51 -1.60
C PRO A 238 2.75 -10.12 -0.12
N ILE A 239 3.34 -10.97 0.73
CA ILE A 239 3.22 -10.87 2.19
C ILE A 239 3.86 -9.59 2.72
N ARG A 240 5.07 -9.24 2.26
CA ARG A 240 5.78 -8.03 2.71
C ARG A 240 5.04 -6.76 2.32
N MET A 241 4.49 -6.71 1.11
CA MET A 241 3.67 -5.59 0.67
C MET A 241 2.41 -5.50 1.51
N LEU A 242 1.65 -6.60 1.68
CA LEU A 242 0.47 -6.64 2.55
C LEU A 242 0.75 -6.06 3.94
N LEU A 243 1.82 -6.51 4.61
CA LEU A 243 2.17 -6.04 5.96
C LEU A 243 2.52 -4.54 5.97
N SER A 244 3.15 -4.06 4.91
CA SER A 244 3.48 -2.64 4.80
C SER A 244 2.24 -1.80 4.52
N SER A 245 1.34 -2.27 3.66
CA SER A 245 0.05 -1.63 3.41
C SER A 245 -0.79 -1.60 4.69
N ILE A 246 -0.79 -2.67 5.49
CA ILE A 246 -1.47 -2.70 6.79
C ILE A 246 -0.95 -1.60 7.71
N LYS A 247 0.38 -1.48 7.84
CA LYS A 247 1.02 -0.46 8.66
C LYS A 247 0.69 0.95 8.16
N GLU A 248 0.85 1.18 6.87
CA GLU A 248 0.62 2.49 6.24
C GLU A 248 -0.84 2.92 6.35
N PHE A 249 -1.80 2.02 6.07
CA PHE A 249 -3.23 2.31 6.19
C PHE A 249 -3.61 2.64 7.64
N SER A 250 -3.14 1.83 8.58
CA SER A 250 -3.37 2.02 10.00
C SER A 250 -2.83 3.36 10.51
N GLN A 251 -1.59 3.70 10.15
CA GLN A 251 -0.97 4.97 10.52
C GLN A 251 -1.71 6.16 9.92
N ARG A 252 -2.12 6.08 8.65
CA ARG A 252 -2.83 7.17 7.98
C ARG A 252 -4.21 7.42 8.57
N PHE A 253 -4.93 6.36 8.93
CA PHE A 253 -6.23 6.54 9.59
C PHE A 253 -6.08 7.06 11.02
N ASP A 254 -5.05 6.63 11.77
CA ASP A 254 -4.73 7.23 13.08
C ASP A 254 -4.53 8.75 12.99
N GLU A 255 -3.78 9.19 11.98
CA GLU A 255 -3.53 10.62 11.74
C GLU A 255 -4.81 11.40 11.43
N VAL A 256 -5.80 10.79 10.76
CA VAL A 256 -7.13 11.38 10.56
C VAL A 256 -7.83 11.55 11.91
N MET A 257 -7.81 10.52 12.76
CA MET A 257 -8.44 10.54 14.08
C MET A 257 -7.77 11.55 15.03
N VAL A 258 -6.47 11.80 14.89
CA VAL A 258 -5.75 12.83 15.68
C VAL A 258 -6.18 14.27 15.34
N LEU A 259 -6.78 14.51 14.17
CA LEU A 259 -7.32 15.84 13.83
C LEU A 259 -8.57 16.21 14.62
N ASP A 260 -9.23 15.22 15.23
CA ASP A 260 -10.34 15.42 16.13
C ASP A 260 -9.87 15.86 17.53
N LYS A 261 -9.52 17.14 17.64
CA LYS A 261 -9.05 17.75 18.90
C LYS A 261 -10.13 17.81 19.99
N ASP A 262 -11.39 17.79 19.57
CA ASP A 262 -12.54 17.98 20.46
C ASP A 262 -13.12 16.62 20.93
N GLU A 263 -12.44 15.51 20.61
CA GLU A 263 -12.81 14.13 20.99
C GLU A 263 -14.26 13.78 20.67
N ARG A 264 -14.69 14.19 19.48
CA ARG A 264 -16.03 13.98 18.95
C ARG A 264 -16.21 12.60 18.31
N LEU A 265 -15.13 11.94 17.97
CA LEU A 265 -15.14 10.59 17.44
C LEU A 265 -14.75 9.61 18.54
N ILE A 266 -15.40 8.45 18.53
CA ILE A 266 -14.95 7.26 19.23
C ILE A 266 -13.62 6.86 18.60
N ASN A 267 -12.56 7.04 19.38
CA ASN A 267 -11.24 6.65 18.97
C ASN A 267 -10.96 5.25 19.51
N LEU A 268 -10.98 4.24 18.64
CA LEU A 268 -10.73 2.84 19.00
C LEU A 268 -9.36 2.57 19.64
N VAL A 269 -8.48 3.56 19.68
CA VAL A 269 -7.13 3.53 20.29
C VAL A 269 -7.10 4.16 21.69
N ARG A 270 -8.00 5.11 21.98
CA ARG A 270 -8.08 5.86 23.25
C ARG A 270 -9.25 5.42 24.12
N ASP A 271 -10.36 5.07 23.50
CA ASP A 271 -11.62 4.75 24.16
C ASP A 271 -11.74 3.25 24.47
N PHE A 272 -10.78 2.43 23.99
CA PHE A 272 -10.60 1.00 24.25
C PHE A 272 -9.11 0.67 24.45
#